data_AF-A0A845X9B1-F1
#
_entry.id   AF-A0A845X9B1-F1
#
_cell.length_a   1.000
_cell.length_b   1.000
_cell.length_c   1.000
_cell.angle_alpha   90.00
_cell.angle_beta   90.00
_cell.angle_gamma   90.00
#
_symmetry.space_group_name_H-M   'P 1'
#
loop_
_entity.id
_entity.type
_entity.pdbx_description
1 polymer ?
#
loop_
_entity_poly.entity_id
_entity_poly.type
_entity_poly.pdbx_seq_one_letter_code
_entity_poly.pdbx_strand_id
1 'polypeptide(L)'
;MSDGLSRLRQDLTNALILVCLYGTLALLACGLVLQVVGYPYNQSGLTIFQQVEVFRLAIASGQLLPLWNPFAQQGYGALWPFTYPRFYSNTVGILAWLLNSTIGAVKLSIPVGLTIGALGIHETTRLLRLKLSFRVAAGALLIFANSTYNLWLLSGNLSEFWLAMLIPWLFYGGMQWLRGQRGANWGLGGLLVLLFWSDAILFGYALIPLLIMLGAGLRRSPRRWPSVIPGLALWTIVVSSAWLCNQQLGNTTQLIRASFDYNNFYRPPLSYLADTVFRWQEVWGSTSVEMGRSIAISLILMLLITGLFVEPSRYHPRQLFKSLNLRVLFFCIILTFIYIQYDWFRPLYPEQSWVLLAYFGCTLAMIILLCRQRLESVKAELRTDRQRASSQQFHERSFFVSLLGLTTITFIYLQLPISLWFYLWLPGAEGIQFPWRLISFITPLLILLLCERLDTLSSLEPNASLANVYRGIIIVILVNQIWFGLRVQDIEYARYSIAEVQAALQPQQLVTSPVFQFSDRQRPQSEAIAPALLTTPNCANLNAVKPSVLNQPQYIRNLTLTLEIKSNCTLELHQYPNPFLEIIPPTSAQLSQTERHTTQIKLKSGQQTIQLQRRSLFSAIRNSVNSH
;
A
#
# COMPACT_ATOMS: atom_id res chain seq x y z
N MET A 1 -22.11 -29.07 -20.77
CA MET A 1 -21.43 -27.80 -21.14
C MET A 1 -22.30 -26.57 -20.86
N SER A 2 -23.62 -26.63 -21.08
CA SER A 2 -24.58 -25.54 -20.76
C SER A 2 -24.48 -25.03 -19.31
N ASP A 3 -24.41 -25.93 -18.33
CA ASP A 3 -24.38 -25.55 -16.90
C ASP A 3 -23.08 -24.88 -16.47
N GLY A 4 -21.97 -25.16 -17.17
CA GLY A 4 -20.69 -24.52 -16.92
C GLY A 4 -20.69 -23.06 -17.42
N LEU A 5 -21.24 -22.84 -18.60
CA LEU A 5 -21.36 -21.51 -19.20
C LEU A 5 -22.33 -20.60 -18.43
N SER A 6 -23.45 -21.14 -17.94
CA SER A 6 -24.41 -20.36 -17.15
C SER A 6 -23.82 -19.90 -15.81
N ARG A 7 -23.09 -20.79 -15.10
CA ARG A 7 -22.36 -20.43 -13.88
C ARG A 7 -21.28 -19.40 -14.13
N LEU A 8 -20.46 -19.59 -15.17
CA LEU A 8 -19.42 -18.63 -15.55
C LEU A 8 -20.00 -17.24 -15.84
N ARG A 9 -21.14 -17.18 -16.56
CA ARG A 9 -21.84 -15.93 -16.84
C ARG A 9 -22.35 -15.27 -15.57
N GLN A 10 -22.92 -16.04 -14.64
CA GLN A 10 -23.41 -15.52 -13.37
C GLN A 10 -22.28 -14.98 -12.50
N ASP A 11 -21.16 -15.70 -12.41
CA ASP A 11 -19.98 -15.28 -11.67
C ASP A 11 -19.36 -14.01 -12.25
N LEU A 12 -19.25 -13.92 -13.58
CA LEU A 12 -18.78 -12.72 -14.26
C LEU A 12 -19.71 -11.52 -14.02
N THR A 13 -21.03 -11.74 -14.08
CA THR A 13 -22.03 -10.69 -13.84
C THR A 13 -21.92 -10.18 -12.40
N ASN A 14 -21.82 -11.07 -11.42
CA ASN A 14 -21.64 -10.70 -10.02
C ASN A 14 -20.33 -9.93 -9.80
N ALA A 15 -19.24 -10.37 -10.42
CA ALA A 15 -17.95 -9.68 -10.36
C ALA A 15 -18.03 -8.26 -10.93
N LEU A 16 -18.67 -8.09 -12.09
CA LEU A 16 -18.89 -6.78 -12.71
C LEU A 16 -19.73 -5.86 -11.81
N ILE A 17 -20.82 -6.37 -11.22
CA ILE A 17 -21.66 -5.60 -10.28
C ILE A 17 -20.82 -5.12 -9.10
N LEU A 18 -19.97 -5.98 -8.52
CA LEU A 18 -19.10 -5.60 -7.40
C LEU A 18 -18.03 -4.58 -7.81
N VAL A 19 -17.41 -4.74 -8.99
CA VAL A 19 -16.47 -3.76 -9.54
C VAL A 19 -17.16 -2.41 -9.74
N CYS A 20 -18.36 -2.37 -10.31
CA CYS A 20 -19.12 -1.14 -10.49
C CYS A 20 -19.53 -0.51 -9.16
N LEU A 21 -19.99 -1.31 -8.20
CA LEU A 21 -20.38 -0.84 -6.87
C LEU A 21 -19.18 -0.20 -6.14
N TYR A 22 -18.08 -0.93 -6.00
CA TYR A 22 -16.90 -0.42 -5.30
C TYR A 22 -16.18 0.67 -6.08
N GLY A 23 -16.17 0.61 -7.42
CA GLY A 23 -15.68 1.68 -8.26
C GLY A 23 -16.45 2.98 -8.05
N THR A 24 -17.79 2.91 -7.97
CA THR A 24 -18.63 4.08 -7.69
C THR A 24 -18.36 4.65 -6.29
N LEU A 25 -18.27 3.79 -5.28
CA LEU A 25 -17.93 4.22 -3.91
C LEU A 25 -16.53 4.82 -3.82
N ALA A 26 -15.55 4.26 -4.54
CA ALA A 26 -14.19 4.78 -4.61
C ALA A 26 -14.13 6.13 -5.32
N LEU A 27 -14.86 6.30 -6.43
CA LEU A 27 -15.00 7.59 -7.11
C LEU A 27 -15.67 8.62 -6.20
N LEU A 28 -16.69 8.24 -5.43
CA LEU A 28 -17.32 9.10 -4.43
C LEU A 28 -16.32 9.50 -3.33
N ALA A 29 -15.53 8.56 -2.82
CA ALA A 29 -14.48 8.80 -1.82
C ALA A 29 -13.33 9.68 -2.33
N CYS A 30 -13.13 9.72 -3.65
CA CYS A 30 -12.13 10.57 -4.30
C CYS A 30 -12.71 11.81 -4.98
N GLY A 31 -14.03 12.05 -4.88
CA GLY A 31 -14.78 12.97 -5.75
C GLY A 31 -14.12 14.34 -5.88
N LEU A 32 -13.78 14.97 -4.76
CA LEU A 32 -13.12 16.27 -4.78
C LEU A 32 -11.71 16.26 -5.35
N VAL A 33 -10.87 15.26 -5.08
CA VAL A 33 -9.51 15.21 -5.65
C VAL A 33 -9.56 14.97 -7.16
N LEU A 34 -10.55 14.23 -7.65
CA LEU A 34 -10.78 14.04 -9.08
C LEU A 34 -11.27 15.32 -9.75
N GLN A 35 -12.13 16.11 -9.10
CA GLN A 35 -12.73 17.33 -9.65
C GLN A 35 -11.82 18.56 -9.56
N VAL A 36 -10.93 18.63 -8.57
CA VAL A 36 -10.05 19.77 -8.35
C VAL A 36 -9.00 19.91 -9.45
N VAL A 37 -8.79 21.12 -9.95
CA VAL A 37 -7.64 21.44 -10.84
C VAL A 37 -6.35 21.33 -10.02
N GLY A 38 -5.37 20.57 -10.52
CA GLY A 38 -4.11 20.34 -9.82
C GLY A 38 -4.15 19.13 -8.87
N TYR A 39 -3.34 19.13 -7.81
CA TYR A 39 -3.28 18.04 -6.83
C TYR A 39 -2.98 18.55 -5.41
N PRO A 40 -3.57 17.99 -4.34
CA PRO A 40 -3.33 18.45 -2.97
C PRO A 40 -1.84 18.39 -2.57
N TYR A 41 -1.39 19.38 -1.81
CA TYR A 41 -0.09 19.33 -1.13
C TYR A 41 -0.09 18.19 -0.12
N ASN A 42 1.00 17.43 -0.08
CA ASN A 42 1.18 16.30 0.79
C ASN A 42 2.66 16.06 1.07
N GLN A 43 2.96 15.09 1.94
CA GLN A 43 4.33 14.79 2.36
C GLN A 43 5.25 14.35 1.20
N SER A 44 4.73 13.61 0.22
CA SER A 44 5.49 13.15 -0.94
C SER A 44 5.77 14.27 -1.95
N GLY A 45 4.98 15.35 -1.90
CA GLY A 45 5.07 16.51 -2.76
C GLY A 45 5.06 16.18 -4.25
N LEU A 46 5.93 16.82 -5.03
CA LEU A 46 6.03 16.63 -6.47
C LEU A 46 6.71 15.31 -6.88
N THR A 47 7.41 14.66 -5.93
CA THR A 47 8.19 13.45 -6.24
C THR A 47 7.31 12.34 -6.80
N ILE A 48 6.07 12.22 -6.32
CA ILE A 48 5.10 11.22 -6.77
C ILE A 48 4.87 11.25 -8.29
N PHE A 49 4.78 12.45 -8.88
CA PHE A 49 4.59 12.62 -10.31
C PHE A 49 5.87 12.30 -11.07
N GLN A 50 7.02 12.71 -10.54
CA GLN A 50 8.32 12.45 -11.14
C GLN A 50 8.60 10.93 -11.24
N GLN A 51 8.18 10.14 -10.24
CA GLN A 51 8.30 8.67 -10.31
C GLN A 51 7.46 8.08 -11.42
N VAL A 52 6.19 8.47 -11.50
CA VAL A 52 5.30 7.99 -12.55
C VAL A 52 5.79 8.42 -13.93
N GLU A 53 6.30 9.65 -14.07
CA GLU A 53 6.80 10.18 -15.33
C GLU A 53 8.02 9.41 -15.83
N VAL A 54 8.97 9.07 -14.94
CA VAL A 54 10.13 8.25 -15.32
C VAL A 54 9.71 6.89 -15.87
N PHE A 55 8.72 6.25 -15.25
CA PHE A 55 8.16 5.00 -15.76
C PHE A 55 7.39 5.19 -17.07
N ARG A 56 6.62 6.28 -17.20
CA ARG A 56 5.92 6.64 -18.45
C ARG A 56 6.89 6.79 -19.62
N LEU A 57 7.98 7.53 -19.43
CA LEU A 57 9.03 7.73 -20.44
C LEU A 57 9.75 6.42 -20.78
N ALA A 58 10.02 5.58 -19.78
CA ALA A 58 10.60 4.26 -20.00
C ALA A 58 9.67 3.38 -20.86
N ILE A 59 8.39 3.32 -20.53
CA ILE A 59 7.38 2.53 -21.26
C ILE A 59 7.23 3.06 -22.69
N ALA A 60 7.18 4.38 -22.88
CA ALA A 60 7.14 5.01 -24.21
C ALA A 60 8.37 4.63 -25.07
N SER A 61 9.53 4.40 -24.44
CA SER A 61 10.75 3.91 -25.12
C SER A 61 10.79 2.39 -25.35
N GLY A 62 9.71 1.67 -25.01
CA GLY A 62 9.60 0.21 -25.13
C GLY A 62 10.18 -0.57 -23.95
N GLN A 63 10.39 0.07 -22.79
CA GLN A 63 10.87 -0.57 -21.58
C GLN A 63 9.72 -0.78 -20.60
N LEU A 64 9.03 -1.92 -20.69
CA LEU A 64 7.90 -2.24 -19.80
C LEU A 64 8.32 -2.45 -18.33
N LEU A 65 9.56 -2.88 -18.11
CA LEU A 65 10.14 -3.08 -16.78
C LEU A 65 11.47 -2.34 -16.70
N PRO A 66 11.47 -1.01 -16.51
CA PRO A 66 12.70 -0.25 -16.40
C PRO A 66 13.53 -0.77 -15.23
N LEU A 67 14.83 -0.93 -15.51
CA LEU A 67 15.83 -1.29 -14.50
C LEU A 67 16.60 -0.06 -14.02
N TRP A 68 16.64 0.99 -14.84
CA TRP A 68 17.49 2.16 -14.66
C TRP A 68 16.72 3.42 -15.04
N ASN A 69 16.95 4.49 -14.30
CA ASN A 69 16.46 5.82 -14.60
C ASN A 69 17.65 6.67 -15.06
N PRO A 70 17.75 7.07 -16.34
CA PRO A 70 18.82 7.94 -16.82
C PRO A 70 18.69 9.37 -16.29
N PHE A 71 17.51 9.76 -15.82
CA PHE A 71 17.23 11.09 -15.30
C PHE A 71 17.58 11.24 -13.82
N ALA A 72 18.02 10.21 -13.09
CA ALA A 72 18.34 10.37 -11.67
C ALA A 72 19.75 10.93 -11.43
N GLN A 73 20.02 11.37 -10.20
CA GLN A 73 21.35 11.77 -9.71
C GLN A 73 22.06 12.74 -10.66
N GLN A 74 21.42 13.86 -11.00
CA GLN A 74 22.01 14.87 -11.88
C GLN A 74 22.47 14.33 -13.25
N GLY A 75 21.81 13.29 -13.75
CA GLY A 75 22.07 12.69 -15.06
C GLY A 75 23.06 11.53 -15.02
N TYR A 76 23.66 11.21 -13.87
CA TYR A 76 24.44 9.97 -13.71
C TYR A 76 23.55 8.73 -13.71
N GLY A 77 22.24 8.91 -13.59
CA GLY A 77 21.26 7.85 -13.56
C GLY A 77 21.24 7.07 -12.25
N ALA A 78 20.24 6.21 -12.07
CA ALA A 78 20.13 5.38 -10.88
C ALA A 78 19.30 4.11 -11.14
N LEU A 79 19.54 3.08 -10.31
CA LEU A 79 18.73 1.85 -10.25
C LEU A 79 17.38 2.03 -9.60
N TRP A 80 16.94 3.27 -9.43
CA TRP A 80 15.71 3.59 -8.75
C TRP A 80 14.49 2.83 -9.28
N PRO A 81 14.28 2.64 -10.60
CA PRO A 81 13.17 1.81 -11.08
C PRO A 81 13.29 0.33 -10.70
N PHE A 82 14.47 -0.12 -10.30
CA PHE A 82 14.73 -1.46 -9.80
C PHE A 82 14.52 -1.61 -8.30
N THR A 83 14.96 -0.62 -7.52
CA THR A 83 15.00 -0.68 -6.05
C THR A 83 13.77 -0.07 -5.37
N TYR A 84 13.03 0.80 -6.05
CA TYR A 84 11.87 1.51 -5.51
C TYR A 84 10.56 0.78 -5.84
N PRO A 85 9.45 1.03 -5.13
CA PRO A 85 8.15 0.42 -5.36
C PRO A 85 7.68 0.40 -6.82
N ARG A 86 7.98 -0.74 -7.46
CA ARG A 86 7.78 -1.08 -8.86
C ARG A 86 6.33 -1.27 -9.23
N PHE A 87 5.55 -1.90 -8.36
CA PHE A 87 4.19 -2.30 -8.73
C PHE A 87 3.33 -1.07 -8.99
N TYR A 88 3.32 -0.12 -8.05
CA TYR A 88 2.67 1.18 -8.22
C TYR A 88 3.23 1.92 -9.44
N SER A 89 4.54 2.13 -9.50
CA SER A 89 5.16 2.98 -10.53
C SER A 89 4.99 2.42 -11.94
N ASN A 90 5.09 1.11 -12.15
CA ASN A 90 4.80 0.47 -13.44
C ASN A 90 3.32 0.59 -13.79
N THR A 91 2.42 0.24 -12.87
CA THR A 91 0.97 0.25 -13.14
C THR A 91 0.50 1.65 -13.51
N VAL A 92 0.92 2.66 -12.74
CA VAL A 92 0.53 4.05 -12.97
C VAL A 92 1.32 4.67 -14.13
N GLY A 93 2.56 4.25 -14.38
CA GLY A 93 3.31 4.63 -15.57
C GLY A 93 2.64 4.14 -16.87
N ILE A 94 2.09 2.91 -16.88
CA ILE A 94 1.28 2.40 -17.99
C ILE A 94 0.03 3.25 -18.17
N LEU A 95 -0.69 3.55 -17.08
CA LEU A 95 -1.85 4.44 -17.14
C LEU A 95 -1.48 5.84 -17.65
N ALA A 96 -0.36 6.40 -17.22
CA ALA A 96 0.13 7.71 -17.65
C ALA A 96 0.50 7.72 -19.13
N TRP A 97 1.04 6.61 -19.64
CA TRP A 97 1.34 6.45 -21.05
C TRP A 97 0.06 6.36 -21.88
N LEU A 98 -0.92 5.57 -21.44
CA LEU A 98 -2.23 5.44 -22.10
C LEU A 98 -3.03 6.75 -22.11
N LEU A 99 -3.01 7.50 -21.00
CA LEU A 99 -3.73 8.76 -20.84
C LEU A 99 -2.96 9.98 -21.37
N ASN A 100 -1.69 9.81 -21.73
CA ASN A 100 -0.76 10.90 -21.99
C ASN A 100 -0.78 12.01 -20.90
N SER A 101 -0.98 11.61 -19.65
CA SER A 101 -1.13 12.53 -18.52
C SER A 101 -0.73 11.87 -17.21
N THR A 102 0.39 12.34 -16.64
CA THR A 102 0.92 11.83 -15.38
C THR A 102 0.04 12.21 -14.18
N ILE A 103 -0.47 13.44 -14.14
CA ILE A 103 -1.43 13.87 -13.10
C ILE A 103 -2.72 13.05 -13.19
N GLY A 104 -3.26 12.88 -14.40
CA GLY A 104 -4.48 12.12 -14.63
C GLY A 104 -4.34 10.66 -14.21
N ALA A 105 -3.20 10.03 -14.52
CA ALA A 105 -2.91 8.67 -14.10
C ALA A 105 -2.75 8.51 -12.58
N VAL A 106 -2.03 9.42 -11.92
CA VAL A 106 -1.91 9.43 -10.45
C VAL A 106 -3.29 9.53 -9.81
N LYS A 107 -4.12 10.48 -10.26
CA LYS A 107 -5.49 10.66 -9.78
C LYS A 107 -6.37 9.42 -10.00
N LEU A 108 -6.30 8.81 -11.18
CA LEU A 108 -7.07 7.61 -11.51
C LEU A 108 -6.60 6.38 -10.74
N SER A 109 -5.31 6.31 -10.39
CA SER A 109 -4.76 5.16 -9.68
C SER A 109 -5.36 4.98 -8.28
N ILE A 110 -5.80 6.06 -7.63
CA ILE A 110 -6.36 6.05 -6.28
C ILE A 110 -7.69 5.28 -6.25
N PRO A 111 -8.75 5.65 -7.01
CA PRO A 111 -10.00 4.90 -7.02
C PRO A 111 -9.83 3.46 -7.53
N VAL A 112 -8.88 3.21 -8.43
CA VAL A 112 -8.56 1.84 -8.87
C VAL A 112 -7.99 1.02 -7.71
N GLY A 113 -7.01 1.55 -6.97
CA GLY A 113 -6.45 0.89 -5.79
C GLY A 113 -7.51 0.64 -4.72
N LEU A 114 -8.35 1.63 -4.42
CA LEU A 114 -9.47 1.52 -3.48
C LEU A 114 -10.43 0.39 -3.87
N THR A 115 -10.78 0.30 -5.15
CA THR A 115 -11.65 -0.74 -5.69
C THR A 115 -11.02 -2.13 -5.53
N ILE A 116 -9.73 -2.26 -5.85
CA ILE A 116 -8.98 -3.52 -5.68
C ILE A 116 -8.96 -3.95 -4.21
N GLY A 117 -8.71 -3.02 -3.28
CA GLY A 117 -8.73 -3.31 -1.85
C GLY A 117 -10.10 -3.73 -1.35
N ALA A 118 -11.15 -3.03 -1.77
CA ALA A 118 -12.54 -3.33 -1.41
C ALA A 118 -12.98 -4.72 -1.92
N LEU A 119 -12.60 -5.09 -3.14
CA LEU A 119 -12.83 -6.43 -3.68
C LEU A 119 -12.05 -7.48 -2.89
N GLY A 120 -10.80 -7.21 -2.51
CA GLY A 120 -10.01 -8.13 -1.70
C GLY A 120 -10.65 -8.42 -0.34
N ILE A 121 -11.14 -7.39 0.36
CA ILE A 121 -11.80 -7.58 1.66
C ILE A 121 -13.19 -8.22 1.51
N HIS A 122 -13.92 -7.94 0.41
CA HIS A 122 -15.16 -8.64 0.07
C HIS A 122 -14.91 -10.14 -0.12
N GLU A 123 -13.88 -10.51 -0.88
CA GLU A 123 -13.54 -11.91 -1.13
C GLU A 123 -13.04 -12.62 0.14
N THR A 124 -12.30 -11.92 0.98
CA THR A 124 -11.87 -12.39 2.30
C THR A 124 -13.06 -12.68 3.20
N THR A 125 -14.04 -11.76 3.28
CA THR A 125 -15.27 -11.95 4.07
C THR A 125 -16.20 -13.01 3.47
N ARG A 126 -16.20 -13.18 2.13
CA ARG A 126 -16.86 -14.31 1.47
C ARG A 126 -16.27 -15.64 1.90
N LEU A 127 -14.94 -15.76 1.99
CA LEU A 127 -14.30 -16.96 2.54
C LEU A 127 -14.72 -17.19 3.99
N LEU A 128 -14.81 -16.15 4.82
CA LEU A 128 -15.34 -16.24 6.18
C LEU A 128 -16.84 -16.58 6.27
N ARG A 129 -17.52 -16.68 5.12
CA ARG A 129 -18.95 -17.00 4.98
C ARG A 129 -19.87 -15.96 5.65
N LEU A 130 -19.47 -14.70 5.69
CA LEU A 130 -20.32 -13.62 6.23
C LEU A 130 -21.54 -13.40 5.35
N LYS A 131 -22.64 -12.81 5.86
CA LYS A 131 -23.78 -12.38 5.01
C LYS A 131 -23.36 -11.27 4.05
N LEU A 132 -24.01 -11.18 2.88
CA LEU A 132 -23.67 -10.23 1.82
C LEU A 132 -23.59 -8.77 2.33
N SER A 133 -24.51 -8.36 3.20
CA SER A 133 -24.52 -7.02 3.79
C SER A 133 -23.22 -6.68 4.52
N PHE A 134 -22.66 -7.61 5.29
CA PHE A 134 -21.39 -7.40 5.98
C PHE A 134 -20.19 -7.43 5.03
N ARG A 135 -20.26 -8.19 3.93
CA ARG A 135 -19.20 -8.17 2.89
C ARG A 135 -19.15 -6.82 2.17
N VAL A 136 -20.33 -6.32 1.78
CA VAL A 136 -20.47 -4.99 1.16
C VAL A 136 -19.98 -3.91 2.12
N ALA A 137 -20.44 -3.95 3.38
CA ALA A 137 -20.01 -3.02 4.42
C ALA A 137 -18.51 -3.06 4.65
N ALA A 138 -17.86 -4.23 4.68
CA ALA A 138 -16.40 -4.33 4.84
C ALA A 138 -15.63 -3.60 3.72
N GLY A 139 -16.05 -3.79 2.47
CA GLY A 139 -15.45 -3.09 1.33
C GLY A 139 -15.64 -1.58 1.40
N ALA A 140 -16.84 -1.12 1.74
CA ALA A 140 -17.12 0.31 1.90
C ALA A 140 -16.36 0.93 3.09
N LEU A 141 -16.29 0.24 4.23
CA LEU A 141 -15.51 0.68 5.39
C LEU A 141 -14.03 0.83 5.06
N LEU A 142 -13.45 -0.04 4.24
CA LEU A 142 -12.05 0.08 3.84
C LEU A 142 -11.82 1.31 2.94
N ILE A 143 -12.72 1.54 1.98
CA ILE A 143 -12.66 2.70 1.08
C ILE A 143 -12.68 4.01 1.88
N PHE A 144 -13.55 4.08 2.89
CA PHE A 144 -13.75 5.29 3.68
C PHE A 144 -12.89 5.37 4.95
N ALA A 145 -12.02 4.38 5.21
CA ALA A 145 -11.19 4.37 6.41
C ALA A 145 -10.20 5.55 6.45
N ASN A 146 -10.06 6.18 7.63
CA ASN A 146 -9.13 7.29 7.86
C ASN A 146 -7.70 6.97 7.41
N SER A 147 -7.22 5.76 7.72
CA SER A 147 -5.88 5.33 7.33
C SER A 147 -5.67 5.30 5.82
N THR A 148 -6.72 5.01 5.05
CA THR A 148 -6.67 5.04 3.60
C THR A 148 -6.39 6.46 3.10
N TYR A 149 -7.12 7.47 3.62
CA TYR A 149 -6.87 8.88 3.32
C TYR A 149 -5.48 9.34 3.80
N ASN A 150 -5.03 8.88 4.97
CA ASN A 150 -3.69 9.21 5.45
C ASN A 150 -2.60 8.78 4.46
N LEU A 151 -2.75 7.63 3.81
CA LEU A 151 -1.77 7.13 2.85
C LEU A 151 -1.77 7.92 1.53
N TRP A 152 -2.93 8.04 0.88
CA TRP A 152 -2.98 8.62 -0.47
C TRP A 152 -3.12 10.15 -0.47
N LEU A 153 -3.82 10.73 0.51
CA LEU A 153 -4.10 12.17 0.55
C LEU A 153 -3.07 12.94 1.36
N LEU A 154 -2.82 12.53 2.62
CA LEU A 154 -1.92 13.28 3.52
C LEU A 154 -0.44 12.95 3.30
N SER A 155 -0.10 11.67 3.28
CA SER A 155 1.28 11.24 3.02
C SER A 155 1.60 11.33 1.52
N GLY A 156 0.60 11.12 0.66
CA GLY A 156 0.83 11.02 -0.78
C GLY A 156 1.66 9.80 -1.18
N ASN A 157 1.88 8.88 -0.24
CA ASN A 157 2.73 7.74 -0.46
C ASN A 157 1.93 6.61 -1.11
N LEU A 158 1.74 6.75 -2.43
CA LEU A 158 0.87 5.85 -3.16
C LEU A 158 1.41 4.41 -3.23
N SER A 159 2.71 4.17 -3.07
CA SER A 159 3.23 2.81 -2.98
C SER A 159 2.76 2.10 -1.71
N GLU A 160 2.80 2.78 -0.56
CA GLU A 160 2.28 2.24 0.70
C GLU A 160 0.76 2.05 0.64
N PHE A 161 0.04 2.99 0.01
CA PHE A 161 -1.39 2.86 -0.27
C PHE A 161 -1.72 1.62 -1.10
N TRP A 162 -1.02 1.39 -2.21
CA TRP A 162 -1.25 0.22 -3.06
C TRP A 162 -0.92 -1.08 -2.32
N LEU A 163 0.14 -1.11 -1.52
CA LEU A 163 0.42 -2.24 -0.65
C LEU A 163 -0.74 -2.48 0.33
N ALA A 164 -1.25 -1.42 0.97
CA ALA A 164 -2.36 -1.52 1.92
C ALA A 164 -3.62 -2.13 1.26
N MET A 165 -3.91 -1.77 0.02
CA MET A 165 -5.02 -2.32 -0.76
C MET A 165 -4.79 -3.79 -1.18
N LEU A 166 -3.55 -4.27 -1.18
CA LEU A 166 -3.23 -5.69 -1.43
C LEU A 166 -3.27 -6.56 -0.17
N ILE A 167 -3.27 -5.99 1.03
CA ILE A 167 -3.31 -6.76 2.30
C ILE A 167 -4.55 -7.65 2.42
N PRO A 168 -5.78 -7.22 2.09
CA PRO A 168 -6.93 -8.13 2.12
C PRO A 168 -6.74 -9.35 1.22
N TRP A 169 -6.11 -9.19 0.06
CA TRP A 169 -5.79 -10.30 -0.85
C TRP A 169 -4.82 -11.30 -0.21
N LEU A 170 -3.94 -10.86 0.70
CA LEU A 170 -3.00 -11.74 1.40
C LEU A 170 -3.75 -12.72 2.31
N PHE A 171 -4.73 -12.20 3.06
CA PHE A 171 -5.59 -13.03 3.89
C PHE A 171 -6.49 -13.93 3.05
N TYR A 172 -7.03 -13.42 1.94
CA TYR A 172 -7.80 -14.24 1.00
C TYR A 172 -6.98 -15.42 0.46
N GLY A 173 -5.80 -15.16 -0.12
CA GLY A 173 -4.93 -16.19 -0.68
C GLY A 173 -4.43 -17.17 0.38
N GLY A 174 -4.03 -16.68 1.55
CA GLY A 174 -3.59 -17.53 2.65
C GLY A 174 -4.70 -18.42 3.22
N MET A 175 -5.94 -17.92 3.32
CA MET A 175 -7.09 -18.74 3.73
C MET A 175 -7.49 -19.79 2.69
N GLN A 176 -7.44 -19.46 1.39
CA GLN A 176 -7.65 -20.46 0.34
C GLN A 176 -6.63 -21.59 0.43
N TRP A 177 -5.36 -21.23 0.65
CA TRP A 177 -4.29 -22.20 0.83
C TRP A 177 -4.55 -23.10 2.05
N LEU A 178 -4.89 -22.52 3.20
CA LEU A 178 -5.21 -23.28 4.42
C LEU A 178 -6.40 -24.23 4.22
N ARG A 179 -7.35 -23.87 3.35
CA ARG A 179 -8.47 -24.74 2.93
C ARG A 179 -8.05 -25.83 1.93
N GLY A 180 -6.89 -25.71 1.30
CA GLY A 180 -6.38 -26.64 0.30
C GLY A 180 -7.05 -26.48 -1.06
N GLN A 181 -7.48 -25.26 -1.38
CA GLN A 181 -8.04 -24.97 -2.70
C GLN A 181 -6.93 -25.06 -3.77
N ARG A 182 -7.22 -25.72 -4.88
CA ARG A 182 -6.27 -25.88 -5.99
C ARG A 182 -5.91 -24.51 -6.57
N GLY A 183 -4.62 -24.27 -6.84
CA GLY A 183 -4.14 -23.02 -7.43
C GLY A 183 -3.88 -21.88 -6.44
N ALA A 184 -4.34 -21.98 -5.18
CA ALA A 184 -4.13 -20.96 -4.16
C ALA A 184 -2.64 -20.59 -3.94
N ASN A 185 -1.74 -21.56 -4.16
CA ASN A 185 -0.30 -21.39 -3.92
C ASN A 185 0.37 -20.45 -4.93
N TRP A 186 0.00 -20.55 -6.21
CA TRP A 186 0.51 -19.67 -7.25
C TRP A 186 -0.06 -18.26 -7.09
N GLY A 187 -1.35 -18.15 -6.73
CA GLY A 187 -1.97 -16.88 -6.39
C GLY A 187 -1.28 -16.20 -5.21
N LEU A 188 -0.95 -16.95 -4.15
CA LEU A 188 -0.24 -16.43 -2.99
C LEU A 188 1.20 -16.02 -3.33
N GLY A 189 1.95 -16.83 -4.08
CA GLY A 189 3.31 -16.49 -4.51
C GLY A 189 3.35 -15.23 -5.38
N GLY A 190 2.45 -15.13 -6.37
CA GLY A 190 2.30 -13.93 -7.19
C GLY A 190 1.94 -12.70 -6.36
N LEU A 191 1.02 -12.83 -5.40
CA LEU A 191 0.67 -11.75 -4.51
C LEU A 191 1.83 -11.31 -3.60
N LEU A 192 2.66 -12.24 -3.10
CA LEU A 192 3.85 -11.89 -2.33
C LEU A 192 4.85 -11.09 -3.18
N VAL A 193 5.00 -11.43 -4.46
CA VAL A 193 5.79 -10.63 -5.41
C VAL A 193 5.19 -9.24 -5.58
N LEU A 194 3.86 -9.13 -5.76
CA LEU A 194 3.18 -7.84 -5.87
C LEU A 194 3.35 -7.00 -4.60
N LEU A 195 3.22 -7.58 -3.41
CA LEU A 195 3.42 -6.88 -2.14
C LEU A 195 4.88 -6.40 -2.01
N PHE A 196 5.86 -7.26 -2.31
CA PHE A 196 7.28 -6.88 -2.30
C PHE A 196 7.58 -5.75 -3.28
N TRP A 197 7.04 -5.81 -4.49
CA TRP A 197 7.17 -4.75 -5.49
C TRP A 197 6.32 -3.52 -5.18
N SER A 198 5.31 -3.62 -4.32
CA SER A 198 4.51 -2.47 -3.90
C SER A 198 5.23 -1.64 -2.86
N ASP A 199 5.93 -2.26 -1.91
CA ASP A 199 6.88 -1.61 -1.01
C ASP A 199 7.70 -2.68 -0.28
N ALA A 200 9.01 -2.73 -0.55
CA ALA A 200 9.88 -3.76 0.00
C ALA A 200 10.07 -3.66 1.52
N ILE A 201 9.94 -2.46 2.08
CA ILE A 201 10.09 -2.22 3.52
C ILE A 201 8.82 -2.72 4.23
N LEU A 202 7.64 -2.26 3.82
CA LEU A 202 6.37 -2.71 4.40
C LEU A 202 6.06 -4.19 4.10
N PHE A 203 6.62 -4.75 3.03
CA PHE A 203 6.52 -6.20 2.78
C PHE A 203 7.02 -7.03 3.98
N GLY A 204 7.98 -6.53 4.75
CA GLY A 204 8.41 -7.16 6.01
C GLY A 204 7.25 -7.41 6.98
N TYR A 205 6.28 -6.50 7.05
CA TYR A 205 5.07 -6.71 7.86
C TYR A 205 4.12 -7.75 7.27
N ALA A 206 4.05 -7.91 5.95
CA ALA A 206 3.26 -8.96 5.32
C ALA A 206 3.79 -10.37 5.62
N LEU A 207 5.08 -10.50 6.00
CA LEU A 207 5.65 -11.78 6.43
C LEU A 207 5.08 -12.26 7.76
N ILE A 208 4.66 -11.38 8.68
CA ILE A 208 4.07 -11.78 9.97
C ILE A 208 2.79 -12.61 9.80
N PRO A 209 1.72 -12.13 9.13
CA PRO A 209 0.54 -12.93 8.88
C PRO A 209 0.86 -14.17 8.05
N LEU A 210 1.81 -14.09 7.10
CA LEU A 210 2.26 -15.25 6.34
C LEU A 210 2.85 -16.33 7.25
N LEU A 211 3.78 -15.98 8.15
CA LEU A 211 4.39 -16.91 9.09
C LEU A 211 3.36 -17.52 10.05
N ILE A 212 2.41 -16.72 10.54
CA ILE A 212 1.30 -17.22 11.36
C ILE A 212 0.46 -18.22 10.57
N MET A 213 0.12 -17.91 9.31
CA MET A 213 -0.62 -18.82 8.42
C MET A 213 0.18 -20.10 8.13
N LEU A 214 1.48 -19.99 7.84
CA LEU A 214 2.36 -21.13 7.57
C LEU A 214 2.45 -22.05 8.79
N GLY A 215 2.68 -21.51 9.98
CA GLY A 215 2.70 -22.28 11.22
C GLY A 215 1.37 -22.97 11.51
N ALA A 216 0.25 -22.27 11.28
CA ALA A 216 -1.08 -22.83 11.46
C ALA A 216 -1.39 -23.92 10.41
N GLY A 217 -0.91 -23.76 9.17
CA GLY A 217 -1.04 -24.73 8.09
C GLY A 217 -0.20 -25.99 8.34
N LEU A 218 1.04 -25.84 8.81
CA LEU A 218 1.91 -26.93 9.23
C LEU A 218 1.26 -27.78 10.32
N ARG A 219 0.66 -27.12 11.32
CA ARG A 219 -0.05 -27.81 12.40
C ARG A 219 -1.29 -28.57 11.92
N ARG A 220 -2.06 -28.01 10.98
CA ARG A 220 -3.34 -28.58 10.53
C ARG A 220 -3.17 -29.65 9.46
N SER A 221 -2.20 -29.49 8.56
CA SER A 221 -2.04 -30.38 7.40
C SER A 221 -0.60 -30.37 6.90
N PRO A 222 0.34 -31.06 7.58
CA PRO A 222 1.76 -31.06 7.21
C PRO A 222 2.00 -31.58 5.79
N ARG A 223 1.14 -32.49 5.31
CA ARG A 223 1.17 -33.02 3.94
C ARG A 223 0.94 -31.95 2.86
N ARG A 224 0.38 -30.79 3.19
CA ARG A 224 0.15 -29.68 2.25
C ARG A 224 1.35 -28.73 2.11
N TRP A 225 2.38 -28.89 2.94
CA TRP A 225 3.57 -28.02 2.90
C TRP A 225 4.25 -27.95 1.53
N PRO A 226 4.48 -29.08 0.80
CA PRO A 226 5.14 -29.04 -0.50
C PRO A 226 4.40 -28.17 -1.52
N SER A 227 3.10 -27.99 -1.34
CA SER A 227 2.28 -27.22 -2.27
C SER A 227 2.58 -25.71 -2.23
N VAL A 228 3.12 -25.18 -1.12
CA VAL A 228 3.50 -23.76 -0.96
C VAL A 228 4.85 -23.46 -1.60
N ILE A 229 5.72 -24.46 -1.70
CA ILE A 229 7.12 -24.31 -2.15
C ILE A 229 7.21 -23.56 -3.49
N PRO A 230 6.41 -23.84 -4.54
CA PRO A 230 6.51 -23.11 -5.79
C PRO A 230 6.23 -21.61 -5.64
N GLY A 231 5.23 -21.24 -4.82
CA GLY A 231 4.90 -19.84 -4.55
C GLY A 231 5.99 -19.11 -3.77
N LEU A 232 6.56 -19.78 -2.77
CA LEU A 232 7.71 -19.25 -2.03
C LEU A 232 8.97 -19.20 -2.89
N ALA A 233 9.21 -20.18 -3.76
CA ALA A 233 10.35 -20.20 -4.66
C ALA A 233 10.29 -19.04 -5.66
N LEU A 234 9.10 -18.78 -6.25
CA LEU A 234 8.89 -17.62 -7.11
C LEU A 234 9.22 -16.31 -6.38
N TRP A 235 8.72 -16.16 -5.16
CA TRP A 235 9.03 -15.00 -4.31
C TRP A 235 10.54 -14.91 -4.02
N THR A 236 11.17 -15.99 -3.58
CA THR A 236 12.61 -16.05 -3.26
C THR A 236 13.45 -15.69 -4.47
N ILE A 237 13.10 -16.13 -5.69
CA ILE A 237 13.82 -15.76 -6.91
C ILE A 237 13.73 -14.26 -7.17
N VAL A 238 12.54 -13.66 -7.02
CA VAL A 238 12.34 -12.22 -7.24
C VAL A 238 13.05 -11.38 -6.17
N VAL A 239 12.96 -11.76 -4.90
CA VAL A 239 13.61 -11.02 -3.81
C VAL A 239 15.12 -11.21 -3.84
N SER A 240 15.62 -12.43 -4.07
CA SER A 240 17.06 -12.68 -4.12
C SER A 240 17.71 -11.98 -5.31
N SER A 241 17.07 -11.94 -6.47
CA SER A 241 17.56 -11.14 -7.60
C SER A 241 17.59 -9.64 -7.29
N ALA A 242 16.55 -9.11 -6.63
CA ALA A 242 16.54 -7.73 -6.16
C ALA A 242 17.68 -7.43 -5.19
N TRP A 243 17.89 -8.31 -4.22
CA TRP A 243 18.93 -8.19 -3.21
C TRP A 243 20.34 -8.32 -3.79
N LEU A 244 20.59 -9.31 -4.65
CA LEU A 244 21.88 -9.54 -5.32
C LEU A 244 22.26 -8.34 -6.19
N CYS A 245 21.32 -7.79 -6.95
CA CYS A 245 21.55 -6.55 -7.70
C CYS A 245 21.92 -5.40 -6.76
N ASN A 246 21.24 -5.23 -5.63
CA ASN A 246 21.58 -4.17 -4.67
C ASN A 246 22.99 -4.35 -4.07
N GLN A 247 23.39 -5.58 -3.75
CA GLN A 247 24.74 -5.88 -3.23
C GLN A 247 25.85 -5.60 -4.24
N GLN A 248 25.65 -5.96 -5.52
CA GLN A 248 26.66 -5.71 -6.56
C GLN A 248 26.86 -4.23 -6.88
N LEU A 249 25.89 -3.38 -6.52
CA LEU A 249 25.86 -1.97 -6.89
C LEU A 249 26.31 -1.04 -5.75
N GLY A 250 26.88 -1.61 -4.69
CA GLY A 250 27.61 -0.90 -3.63
C GLY A 250 26.78 -0.47 -2.42
N ASN A 251 27.50 -0.05 -1.37
CA ASN A 251 27.09 0.18 0.03
C ASN A 251 26.08 1.34 0.27
N THR A 252 25.08 1.53 -0.59
CA THR A 252 24.00 2.53 -0.41
C THR A 252 23.21 2.33 0.90
N THR A 253 23.25 1.14 1.50
CA THR A 253 22.62 0.80 2.78
C THR A 253 23.26 1.49 3.99
N GLN A 254 24.53 1.91 3.93
CA GLN A 254 25.19 2.58 5.07
C GLN A 254 24.64 4.00 5.31
N LEU A 255 24.17 4.69 4.26
CA LEU A 255 23.61 6.04 4.37
C LEU A 255 22.23 6.06 5.04
N ILE A 256 21.43 5.00 4.86
CA ILE A 256 20.07 4.90 5.42
C ILE A 256 20.11 4.77 6.95
N ARG A 257 21.11 4.08 7.52
CA ARG A 257 21.23 3.88 8.97
C ARG A 257 21.56 5.15 9.76
N ALA A 258 22.21 6.14 9.14
CA ALA A 258 22.69 7.34 9.84
C ALA A 258 21.57 8.36 10.17
N SER A 259 20.38 8.22 9.57
CA SER A 259 19.30 9.21 9.65
C SER A 259 18.13 8.85 10.56
N PHE A 260 18.10 7.66 11.18
CA PHE A 260 17.00 7.25 12.05
C PHE A 260 17.33 7.48 13.54
N ASP A 261 16.65 8.44 14.17
CA ASP A 261 16.63 8.59 15.62
C ASP A 261 15.51 7.72 16.22
N TYR A 262 15.88 6.60 16.84
CA TYR A 262 14.98 5.58 17.39
C TYR A 262 14.00 6.12 18.43
N ASN A 263 14.32 7.22 19.11
CA ASN A 263 13.50 7.74 20.21
C ASN A 263 12.29 8.56 19.73
N ASN A 264 12.25 9.01 18.47
CA ASN A 264 11.25 9.98 18.00
C ASN A 264 10.01 9.35 17.33
N PHE A 265 9.97 8.03 17.13
CA PHE A 265 8.92 7.40 16.31
C PHE A 265 7.84 6.66 17.12
N TYR A 266 8.05 6.43 18.42
CA TYR A 266 6.97 5.93 19.28
C TYR A 266 6.02 7.05 19.63
N ARG A 267 4.73 6.83 19.33
CA ARG A 267 3.67 7.70 19.79
C ARG A 267 2.95 7.08 21.00
N PRO A 268 2.43 7.88 21.93
CA PRO A 268 1.61 7.38 23.04
C PRO A 268 0.42 6.57 22.51
N PRO A 269 0.00 5.46 23.14
CA PRO A 269 -1.10 4.61 22.64
C PRO A 269 -2.41 5.35 22.31
N LEU A 270 -2.70 6.44 23.04
CA LEU A 270 -3.89 7.26 22.80
C LEU A 270 -3.84 8.04 21.47
N SER A 271 -2.66 8.37 20.93
CA SER A 271 -2.56 9.08 19.66
C SER A 271 -3.04 8.24 18.46
N TYR A 272 -3.03 6.92 18.59
CA TYR A 272 -3.55 6.00 17.57
C TYR A 272 -5.08 6.01 17.50
N LEU A 273 -5.71 6.35 18.62
CA LEU A 273 -7.15 6.53 18.74
C LEU A 273 -7.54 7.95 18.32
N ALA A 274 -6.78 8.94 18.80
CA ALA A 274 -7.01 10.35 18.56
C ALA A 274 -5.67 11.08 18.56
N ASP A 275 -5.16 11.45 17.38
CA ASP A 275 -3.97 12.27 17.29
C ASP A 275 -4.35 13.71 17.62
N THR A 276 -3.94 14.21 18.79
CA THR A 276 -4.26 15.57 19.26
C THR A 276 -3.33 16.63 18.67
N VAL A 277 -2.17 16.19 18.15
CA VAL A 277 -1.17 17.05 17.51
C VAL A 277 -1.53 17.24 16.04
N PHE A 278 -2.10 16.22 15.41
CA PHE A 278 -2.64 16.32 14.06
C PHE A 278 -4.06 16.89 14.09
N ARG A 279 -4.21 18.08 13.52
CA ARG A 279 -5.53 18.67 13.23
C ARG A 279 -5.69 18.74 11.73
N TRP A 280 -6.70 18.05 11.22
CA TRP A 280 -7.20 18.27 9.86
C TRP A 280 -7.39 19.79 9.69
N GLN A 281 -6.88 20.35 8.59
CA GLN A 281 -6.86 21.80 8.27
C GLN A 281 -5.67 22.62 8.78
N GLU A 282 -4.98 22.25 9.87
CA GLU A 282 -3.95 23.12 10.48
C GLU A 282 -2.50 22.68 10.16
N VAL A 283 -2.23 21.38 10.02
CA VAL A 283 -0.87 20.87 9.79
C VAL A 283 -0.83 19.89 8.62
N TRP A 284 -0.30 20.35 7.48
CA TRP A 284 -0.32 19.63 6.20
C TRP A 284 0.97 18.87 5.87
N GLY A 285 1.97 18.92 6.77
CA GLY A 285 3.24 18.21 6.64
C GLY A 285 3.53 17.23 7.79
N SER A 286 2.57 16.99 8.68
CA SER A 286 2.73 16.03 9.77
C SER A 286 2.04 14.70 9.45
N THR A 287 2.66 13.62 9.89
CA THR A 287 2.13 12.27 9.73
C THR A 287 1.09 12.01 10.81
N SER A 288 -0.15 11.69 10.43
CA SER A 288 -1.16 11.20 11.36
C SER A 288 -1.02 9.69 11.55
N VAL A 289 -1.11 9.26 12.81
CA VAL A 289 -1.14 7.85 13.20
C VAL A 289 -2.54 7.41 13.63
N GLU A 290 -3.58 8.14 13.22
CA GLU A 290 -4.95 7.82 13.63
C GLU A 290 -5.50 6.65 12.81
N MET A 291 -5.93 5.56 13.47
CA MET A 291 -6.60 4.42 12.82
C MET A 291 -8.04 4.73 12.37
N GLY A 292 -8.59 5.82 12.89
CA GLY A 292 -9.99 6.20 12.77
C GLY A 292 -10.75 5.94 14.07
N ARG A 293 -11.17 7.03 14.73
CA ARG A 293 -11.88 6.99 16.02
C ARG A 293 -13.08 6.06 16.02
N SER A 294 -13.90 6.09 14.99
CA SER A 294 -15.10 5.25 14.94
C SER A 294 -14.78 3.76 14.77
N ILE A 295 -13.74 3.38 14.04
CA ILE A 295 -13.28 1.97 13.99
C ILE A 295 -12.79 1.55 15.38
N ALA A 296 -11.94 2.37 16.02
CA ALA A 296 -11.39 2.06 17.34
C ALA A 296 -12.49 1.94 18.41
N ILE A 297 -13.40 2.90 18.48
CA ILE A 297 -14.55 2.88 19.39
C ILE A 297 -15.42 1.66 19.10
N SER A 298 -15.67 1.33 17.83
CA SER A 298 -16.49 0.18 17.47
C SER A 298 -15.85 -1.13 17.92
N LEU A 299 -14.53 -1.21 17.91
CA LEU A 299 -13.81 -2.36 18.45
C LEU A 299 -13.88 -2.42 19.96
N ILE A 300 -13.77 -1.28 20.65
CA ILE A 300 -13.94 -1.23 22.12
C ILE A 300 -15.36 -1.70 22.46
N LEU A 301 -16.38 -1.15 21.81
CA LEU A 301 -17.77 -1.57 21.97
C LEU A 301 -17.95 -3.06 21.64
N MET A 302 -17.34 -3.55 20.56
CA MET A 302 -17.40 -4.95 20.19
C MET A 302 -16.70 -5.85 21.20
N LEU A 303 -15.52 -5.49 21.69
CA LEU A 303 -14.79 -6.25 22.71
C LEU A 303 -15.57 -6.30 24.01
N LEU A 304 -16.22 -5.20 24.39
CA LEU A 304 -17.11 -5.16 25.54
C LEU A 304 -18.28 -6.09 25.32
N ILE A 305 -19.07 -5.90 24.25
CA ILE A 305 -20.22 -6.75 23.89
C ILE A 305 -19.78 -8.22 23.85
N THR A 306 -18.70 -8.55 23.16
CA THR A 306 -18.18 -9.92 23.09
C THR A 306 -17.78 -10.42 24.47
N GLY A 307 -17.14 -9.61 25.31
CA GLY A 307 -16.87 -9.97 26.71
C GLY A 307 -18.13 -10.14 27.56
N LEU A 308 -19.22 -9.42 27.26
CA LEU A 308 -20.51 -9.52 27.94
C LEU A 308 -21.32 -10.76 27.49
N PHE A 309 -21.16 -11.18 26.23
CA PHE A 309 -21.99 -12.19 25.57
C PHE A 309 -21.26 -13.49 25.21
N VAL A 310 -19.93 -13.57 25.35
CA VAL A 310 -19.21 -14.86 25.31
C VAL A 310 -19.67 -15.64 26.53
N GLU A 311 -20.58 -16.57 26.25
CA GLU A 311 -21.20 -17.42 27.24
C GLU A 311 -20.13 -18.11 28.10
N PRO A 312 -20.27 -18.02 29.44
CA PRO A 312 -19.59 -18.87 30.39
C PRO A 312 -20.19 -20.28 30.31
N SER A 313 -20.07 -20.93 29.15
CA SER A 313 -20.52 -22.32 28.96
C SER A 313 -19.75 -23.32 29.82
N ARG A 314 -18.77 -22.87 30.62
CA ARG A 314 -18.01 -23.66 31.60
C ARG A 314 -17.92 -23.09 33.01
N TYR A 315 -18.48 -21.90 33.29
CA TYR A 315 -18.38 -21.29 34.63
C TYR A 315 -19.78 -20.97 35.18
N HIS A 316 -20.05 -21.41 36.41
CA HIS A 316 -21.33 -21.21 37.08
C HIS A 316 -21.73 -19.72 37.09
N PRO A 317 -22.76 -19.31 36.34
CA PRO A 317 -23.05 -17.90 36.04
C PRO A 317 -23.57 -17.08 37.25
N ARG A 318 -23.77 -17.71 38.41
CA ARG A 318 -24.35 -17.05 39.60
C ARG A 318 -23.37 -16.19 40.40
N GLN A 319 -22.05 -16.37 40.25
CA GLN A 319 -21.07 -15.65 41.08
C GLN A 319 -20.38 -14.47 40.36
N LEU A 320 -20.13 -14.55 39.05
CA LEU A 320 -19.48 -13.45 38.31
C LEU A 320 -20.44 -12.26 38.04
N PHE A 321 -21.74 -12.53 37.88
CA PHE A 321 -22.75 -11.52 37.55
C PHE A 321 -23.21 -10.64 38.73
N LYS A 322 -22.80 -10.94 39.97
CA LYS A 322 -23.18 -10.17 41.16
C LYS A 322 -22.21 -9.03 41.51
N SER A 323 -20.97 -9.04 41.02
CA SER A 323 -19.94 -8.08 41.47
C SER A 323 -19.57 -6.99 40.47
N LEU A 324 -19.74 -7.22 39.16
CA LEU A 324 -19.62 -6.14 38.18
C LEU A 324 -21.01 -5.69 37.74
N ASN A 325 -21.35 -4.45 38.08
CA ASN A 325 -22.52 -3.75 37.54
C ASN A 325 -22.23 -3.43 36.06
N LEU A 326 -22.20 -4.46 35.21
CA LEU A 326 -21.91 -4.42 33.77
C LEU A 326 -22.74 -3.36 33.04
N ARG A 327 -23.96 -3.09 33.56
CA ARG A 327 -24.85 -2.02 33.11
C ARG A 327 -24.23 -0.64 33.30
N VAL A 328 -23.58 -0.41 34.44
CA VAL A 328 -22.84 0.83 34.75
C VAL A 328 -21.60 0.93 33.88
N LEU A 329 -20.85 -0.16 33.67
CA LEU A 329 -19.67 -0.15 32.80
C LEU A 329 -20.03 0.16 31.34
N PHE A 330 -21.07 -0.49 30.81
CA PHE A 330 -21.58 -0.24 29.46
C PHE A 330 -22.12 1.20 29.33
N PHE A 331 -22.85 1.68 30.33
CA PHE A 331 -23.36 3.05 30.38
C PHE A 331 -22.24 4.10 30.46
N CYS A 332 -21.21 3.87 31.28
CA CYS A 332 -20.02 4.72 31.38
C CYS A 332 -19.27 4.77 30.05
N ILE A 333 -19.16 3.67 29.32
CA ILE A 333 -18.42 3.64 28.04
C ILE A 333 -19.19 4.37 26.94
N ILE A 334 -20.52 4.28 26.95
CA ILE A 334 -21.36 5.05 26.02
C ILE A 334 -21.39 6.53 26.40
N LEU A 335 -21.40 6.88 27.68
CA LEU A 335 -21.23 8.27 28.12
C LEU A 335 -19.86 8.81 27.72
N THR A 336 -18.80 8.01 27.83
CA THR A 336 -17.46 8.36 27.34
C THR A 336 -17.45 8.50 25.82
N PHE A 337 -18.20 7.67 25.08
CA PHE A 337 -18.40 7.83 23.63
C PHE A 337 -19.07 9.16 23.29
N ILE A 338 -20.18 9.48 23.96
CA ILE A 338 -20.92 10.74 23.76
C ILE A 338 -20.06 11.93 24.16
N TYR A 339 -19.33 11.84 25.27
CA TYR A 339 -18.43 12.88 25.76
C TYR A 339 -17.25 13.13 24.81
N ILE A 340 -16.58 12.06 24.34
CA ILE A 340 -15.47 12.18 23.38
C ILE A 340 -15.95 12.78 22.06
N GLN A 341 -17.16 12.43 21.59
CA GLN A 341 -17.73 13.06 20.40
C GLN A 341 -18.10 14.53 20.69
N TYR A 342 -18.76 14.81 21.82
CA TYR A 342 -19.19 16.15 22.23
C TYR A 342 -18.03 17.13 22.39
N ASP A 343 -16.98 16.77 23.12
CA ASP A 343 -15.81 17.63 23.36
C ASP A 343 -15.05 17.95 22.07
N TRP A 344 -15.22 17.12 21.05
CA TRP A 344 -14.61 17.28 19.73
C TRP A 344 -15.46 18.07 18.73
N PHE A 345 -16.79 17.97 18.82
CA PHE A 345 -17.69 18.80 18.02
C PHE A 345 -17.88 20.20 18.61
N ARG A 346 -17.62 20.38 19.91
CA ARG A 346 -17.77 21.65 20.61
C ARG A 346 -16.97 22.81 20.00
N PRO A 347 -15.70 22.65 19.57
CA PRO A 347 -14.95 23.73 18.94
C PRO A 347 -15.42 24.02 17.50
N LEU A 348 -15.96 23.02 16.81
CA LEU A 348 -16.35 23.13 15.39
C LEU A 348 -17.79 23.64 15.22
N TYR A 349 -18.71 23.28 16.13
CA TYR A 349 -20.15 23.54 16.01
C TYR A 349 -20.80 23.73 17.40
N PRO A 350 -20.56 24.87 18.08
CA PRO A 350 -21.08 25.11 19.42
C PRO A 350 -22.63 25.05 19.47
N GLU A 351 -23.32 25.52 18.42
CA GLU A 351 -24.79 25.63 18.40
C GLU A 351 -25.54 24.32 18.06
N GLN A 352 -24.91 23.37 17.36
CA GLN A 352 -25.57 22.12 16.89
C GLN A 352 -25.26 20.89 17.76
N SER A 353 -24.37 21.03 18.73
CA SER A 353 -23.88 19.96 19.62
C SER A 353 -25.00 19.23 20.39
N TRP A 354 -26.10 19.94 20.73
CA TRP A 354 -27.23 19.40 21.49
C TRP A 354 -28.13 18.45 20.69
N VAL A 355 -28.27 18.66 19.36
CA VAL A 355 -29.12 17.83 18.49
C VAL A 355 -28.52 16.44 18.30
N LEU A 356 -27.20 16.37 18.14
CA LEU A 356 -26.45 15.10 18.12
C LEU A 356 -26.59 14.35 19.45
N LEU A 357 -26.49 15.06 20.58
CA LEU A 357 -26.65 14.47 21.92
C LEU A 357 -28.04 13.86 22.13
N ALA A 358 -29.09 14.53 21.66
CA ALA A 358 -30.47 14.06 21.72
C ALA A 358 -30.68 12.80 20.86
N TYR A 359 -30.16 12.77 19.64
CA TYR A 359 -30.28 11.63 18.72
C TYR A 359 -29.60 10.36 19.28
N PHE A 360 -28.41 10.52 19.89
CA PHE A 360 -27.71 9.42 20.54
C PHE A 360 -28.40 8.96 21.84
N GLY A 361 -28.92 9.89 22.64
CA GLY A 361 -29.68 9.59 23.86
C GLY A 361 -30.95 8.75 23.60
N CYS A 362 -31.72 9.09 22.57
CA CYS A 362 -32.92 8.33 22.18
C CYS A 362 -32.58 6.91 21.68
N THR A 363 -31.52 6.77 20.88
CA THR A 363 -31.06 5.47 20.38
C THR A 363 -30.61 4.56 21.52
N LEU A 364 -29.96 5.13 22.54
CA LEU A 364 -29.50 4.46 23.75
C LEU A 364 -30.65 3.96 24.64
N ALA A 365 -31.65 4.80 24.91
CA ALA A 365 -32.81 4.44 25.73
C ALA A 365 -33.57 3.24 25.14
N MET A 366 -33.69 3.19 23.81
CA MET A 366 -34.35 2.11 23.09
C MET A 366 -33.56 0.78 23.18
N ILE A 367 -32.23 0.81 23.05
CA ILE A 367 -31.38 -0.38 23.20
C ILE A 367 -31.45 -0.94 24.63
N ILE A 368 -31.48 -0.07 25.65
CA ILE A 368 -31.57 -0.47 27.06
C ILE A 368 -32.92 -1.14 27.37
N LEU A 369 -34.03 -0.58 26.86
CA LEU A 369 -35.36 -1.15 27.06
C LEU A 369 -35.51 -2.53 26.38
N LEU A 370 -34.97 -2.69 25.17
CA LEU A 370 -35.02 -3.95 24.42
C LEU A 370 -34.15 -5.05 25.05
N CYS A 371 -33.01 -4.70 25.65
CA CYS A 371 -32.16 -5.65 26.39
C CYS A 371 -32.78 -6.10 27.72
N ARG A 372 -33.56 -5.23 28.39
CA ARG A 372 -34.19 -5.54 29.69
C ARG A 372 -35.30 -6.58 29.58
N GLN A 373 -36.05 -6.60 28.47
CA GLN A 373 -37.24 -7.44 28.34
C GLN A 373 -36.92 -8.92 28.07
N ARG A 374 -35.68 -9.27 27.69
CA ARG A 374 -35.38 -10.57 27.08
C ARG A 374 -34.38 -11.47 27.82
N LEU A 375 -33.80 -11.00 28.92
CA LEU A 375 -32.94 -11.83 29.76
C LEU A 375 -33.71 -13.01 30.43
N GLU A 376 -35.04 -12.92 30.49
CA GLU A 376 -35.92 -13.95 31.09
C GLU A 376 -36.36 -15.04 30.09
N SER A 377 -36.48 -14.74 28.79
CA SER A 377 -37.06 -15.68 27.81
C SER A 377 -36.07 -16.66 27.19
N VAL A 378 -34.76 -16.37 27.25
CA VAL A 378 -33.72 -17.14 26.55
C VAL A 378 -33.32 -18.44 27.26
N LYS A 379 -33.71 -18.62 28.53
CA LYS A 379 -33.39 -19.84 29.29
C LYS A 379 -34.14 -21.10 28.83
N ALA A 380 -35.18 -20.96 28.01
CA ALA A 380 -36.09 -22.07 27.71
C ALA A 380 -35.81 -22.84 26.40
N GLU A 381 -35.05 -22.28 25.45
CA GLU A 381 -35.21 -22.69 24.03
C GLU A 381 -33.92 -23.19 23.33
N LEU A 382 -32.88 -23.59 24.06
CA LEU A 382 -31.55 -23.92 23.50
C LEU A 382 -31.19 -25.43 23.45
N ARG A 383 -32.19 -26.31 23.31
CA ARG A 383 -32.01 -27.75 23.03
C ARG A 383 -33.08 -28.11 22.00
N THR A 384 -32.82 -28.21 20.70
CA THR A 384 -32.16 -29.33 20.01
C THR A 384 -32.12 -29.04 18.48
N ASP A 385 -31.24 -29.74 17.74
CA ASP A 385 -31.34 -30.01 16.28
C ASP A 385 -30.64 -29.16 15.18
N ARG A 386 -29.57 -28.40 15.49
CA ARG A 386 -28.69 -27.81 14.44
C ARG A 386 -27.19 -28.11 14.57
N GLN A 387 -26.80 -29.21 15.23
CA GLN A 387 -25.44 -29.37 15.78
C GLN A 387 -24.36 -30.03 14.90
N ARG A 388 -24.66 -30.75 13.80
CA ARG A 388 -23.61 -31.55 13.11
C ARG A 388 -23.00 -30.96 11.84
N ALA A 389 -23.77 -30.29 10.97
CA ALA A 389 -23.19 -29.58 9.81
C ALA A 389 -22.60 -28.20 10.20
N SER A 390 -23.04 -27.64 11.32
CA SER A 390 -22.56 -26.37 11.85
C SER A 390 -21.20 -26.47 12.54
N SER A 391 -20.82 -27.63 13.07
CA SER A 391 -19.61 -27.77 13.91
C SER A 391 -18.31 -27.60 13.11
N GLN A 392 -18.17 -28.26 11.96
CA GLN A 392 -16.96 -28.13 11.14
C GLN A 392 -16.81 -26.71 10.58
N GLN A 393 -17.91 -26.10 10.13
CA GLN A 393 -17.92 -24.72 9.64
C GLN A 393 -17.56 -23.74 10.76
N PHE A 394 -18.08 -23.96 11.97
CA PHE A 394 -17.78 -23.14 13.14
C PHE A 394 -16.30 -23.24 13.54
N HIS A 395 -15.73 -24.45 13.55
CA HIS A 395 -14.31 -24.64 13.85
C HIS A 395 -13.38 -23.99 12.82
N GLU A 396 -13.72 -24.06 11.52
CA GLU A 396 -12.96 -23.36 10.49
C GLU A 396 -13.02 -21.84 10.66
N ARG A 397 -14.23 -21.28 10.87
CA ARG A 397 -14.42 -19.83 11.07
C ARG A 397 -13.65 -19.37 12.31
N SER A 398 -13.83 -20.04 13.44
CA SER A 398 -13.13 -19.72 14.70
C SER A 398 -11.61 -19.76 14.53
N PHE A 399 -11.08 -20.73 13.79
CA PHE A 399 -9.64 -20.83 13.53
C PHE A 399 -9.10 -19.61 12.76
N PHE A 400 -9.78 -19.19 11.69
CA PHE A 400 -9.38 -18.01 10.93
C PHE A 400 -9.50 -16.72 11.74
N VAL A 401 -10.54 -16.60 12.56
CA VAL A 401 -10.70 -15.46 13.47
C VAL A 401 -9.57 -15.38 14.48
N SER A 402 -9.14 -16.51 15.05
CA SER A 402 -7.98 -16.56 15.94
C SER A 402 -6.69 -16.13 15.23
N LEU A 403 -6.52 -16.50 13.96
CA LEU A 403 -5.38 -16.10 13.14
C LEU A 403 -5.36 -14.58 12.87
N LEU A 404 -6.51 -14.02 12.49
CA LEU A 404 -6.67 -12.57 12.30
C LEU A 404 -6.43 -11.82 13.62
N GLY A 405 -6.98 -12.33 14.72
CA GLY A 405 -6.80 -11.76 16.06
C GLY A 405 -5.34 -11.78 16.50
N LEU A 406 -4.65 -12.91 16.36
CA LEU A 406 -3.22 -13.02 16.69
C LEU A 406 -2.38 -12.05 15.87
N THR A 407 -2.62 -11.98 14.56
CA THR A 407 -1.92 -11.03 13.67
C THR A 407 -2.14 -9.58 14.12
N THR A 408 -3.39 -9.23 14.44
CA THR A 408 -3.75 -7.89 14.91
C THR A 408 -3.03 -7.56 16.21
N ILE A 409 -3.01 -8.48 17.18
CA ILE A 409 -2.32 -8.30 18.46
C ILE A 409 -0.81 -8.14 18.24
N THR A 410 -0.20 -8.91 17.35
CA THR A 410 1.22 -8.76 17.00
C THR A 410 1.51 -7.37 16.44
N PHE A 411 0.68 -6.86 15.53
CA PHE A 411 0.87 -5.51 15.00
C PHE A 411 0.65 -4.42 16.05
N ILE A 412 -0.33 -4.56 16.94
CA ILE A 412 -0.52 -3.62 18.06
C ILE A 412 0.68 -3.67 19.00
N TYR A 413 1.19 -4.85 19.32
CA TYR A 413 2.40 -5.01 20.14
C TYR A 413 3.60 -4.27 19.55
N LEU A 414 3.80 -4.38 18.23
CA LEU A 414 4.86 -3.70 17.50
C LEU A 414 4.74 -2.16 17.50
N GLN A 415 3.60 -1.60 17.91
CA GLN A 415 3.41 -0.16 18.09
C GLN A 415 3.78 0.34 19.49
N LEU A 416 3.90 -0.57 20.46
CA LEU A 416 4.14 -0.21 21.86
C LEU A 416 5.63 -0.03 22.12
N PRO A 417 6.05 0.89 23.02
CA PRO A 417 7.45 1.08 23.37
C PRO A 417 8.16 -0.19 23.83
N ILE A 418 7.42 -1.14 24.42
CA ILE A 418 7.96 -2.45 24.85
C ILE A 418 8.49 -3.29 23.67
N SER A 419 8.10 -2.99 22.43
CA SER A 419 8.63 -3.66 21.25
C SER A 419 9.97 -3.10 20.77
N LEU A 420 10.55 -2.09 21.44
CA LEU A 420 11.84 -1.50 21.06
C LEU A 420 12.94 -2.55 20.90
N TRP A 421 12.98 -3.57 21.75
CA TRP A 421 13.98 -4.64 21.62
C TRP A 421 13.88 -5.35 20.26
N PHE A 422 12.68 -5.53 19.70
CA PHE A 422 12.50 -6.17 18.39
C PHE A 422 13.17 -5.33 17.29
N TYR A 423 13.00 -4.01 17.34
CA TYR A 423 13.59 -3.08 16.38
C TYR A 423 15.11 -2.94 16.53
N LEU A 424 15.62 -3.03 17.76
CA LEU A 424 17.07 -3.00 18.02
C LEU A 424 17.78 -4.30 17.60
N TRP A 425 17.11 -5.45 17.70
CA TRP A 425 17.72 -6.76 17.47
C TRP A 425 17.56 -7.29 16.04
N LEU A 426 16.53 -6.85 15.30
CA LEU A 426 16.28 -7.30 13.93
C LEU A 426 16.76 -6.25 12.91
N PRO A 427 17.88 -6.47 12.19
CA PRO A 427 18.40 -5.49 11.25
C PRO A 427 17.39 -5.15 10.15
N GLY A 428 17.17 -3.85 9.91
CA GLY A 428 16.20 -3.35 8.93
C GLY A 428 14.80 -3.14 9.51
N ALA A 429 14.52 -3.62 10.73
CA ALA A 429 13.23 -3.39 11.38
C ALA A 429 13.02 -1.90 11.72
N GLU A 430 14.09 -1.12 11.85
CA GLU A 430 14.04 0.33 12.02
C GLU A 430 13.30 1.04 10.88
N GLY A 431 13.36 0.49 9.67
CA GLY A 431 12.65 1.03 8.52
C GLY A 431 11.14 0.81 8.60
N ILE A 432 10.67 -0.17 9.37
CA ILE A 432 9.26 -0.51 9.41
C ILE A 432 8.51 0.18 10.55
N GLN A 433 9.19 0.61 11.64
CA GLN A 433 8.63 1.15 12.90
C GLN A 433 7.65 2.33 12.82
N PHE A 434 7.39 2.86 11.63
CA PHE A 434 6.50 3.99 11.43
C PHE A 434 5.05 3.64 11.73
N PRO A 435 4.38 4.38 12.63
CA PRO A 435 3.11 3.91 13.12
C PRO A 435 2.00 3.85 12.06
N TRP A 436 1.99 4.76 11.08
CA TRP A 436 1.03 4.74 9.96
C TRP A 436 1.21 3.52 9.03
N ARG A 437 2.43 2.99 8.90
CA ARG A 437 2.71 1.79 8.09
C ARG A 437 2.01 0.58 8.67
N LEU A 438 2.14 0.38 9.97
CA LEU A 438 1.46 -0.69 10.70
C LEU A 438 -0.07 -0.52 10.69
N ILE A 439 -0.57 0.71 10.74
CA ILE A 439 -2.00 0.98 10.64
C ILE A 439 -2.58 0.47 9.32
N SER A 440 -1.83 0.55 8.23
CA SER A 440 -2.22 0.00 6.93
C SER A 440 -2.56 -1.50 6.99
N PHE A 441 -1.92 -2.24 7.91
CA PHE A 441 -2.24 -3.65 8.19
C PHE A 441 -3.34 -3.82 9.23
N ILE A 442 -3.31 -3.01 10.28
CA ILE A 442 -4.25 -3.11 11.38
C ILE A 442 -5.67 -2.77 10.92
N THR A 443 -5.88 -1.70 10.13
CA THR A 443 -7.22 -1.30 9.68
C THR A 443 -8.00 -2.40 8.95
N PRO A 444 -7.50 -3.04 7.87
CA PRO A 444 -8.25 -4.10 7.19
C PRO A 444 -8.50 -5.32 8.09
N LEU A 445 -7.56 -5.67 8.97
CA LEU A 445 -7.74 -6.72 9.97
C LEU A 445 -8.87 -6.41 10.95
N LEU A 446 -8.90 -5.18 11.46
CA LEU A 446 -9.93 -4.70 12.37
C LEU A 446 -11.31 -4.70 11.71
N ILE A 447 -11.41 -4.26 10.44
CA ILE A 447 -12.67 -4.31 9.67
C ILE A 447 -13.14 -5.76 9.51
N LEU A 448 -12.24 -6.69 9.18
CA LEU A 448 -12.55 -8.12 9.06
C LEU A 448 -13.07 -8.70 10.38
N LEU A 449 -12.38 -8.44 11.49
CA LEU A 449 -12.78 -8.90 12.82
C LEU A 449 -14.12 -8.30 13.24
N LEU A 450 -14.32 -6.99 13.02
CA LEU A 450 -15.58 -6.31 13.33
C LEU A 450 -16.76 -6.92 12.56
N CYS A 451 -16.62 -7.06 11.24
CA CYS A 451 -17.68 -7.61 10.40
C CYS A 451 -17.97 -9.08 10.73
N GLU A 452 -16.93 -9.87 11.00
CA GLU A 452 -17.09 -11.27 11.40
C GLU A 452 -17.84 -11.38 12.73
N ARG A 453 -17.48 -10.57 13.73
CA ARG A 453 -18.10 -10.62 15.05
C ARG A 453 -19.56 -10.17 15.02
N LEU A 454 -19.86 -9.07 14.33
CA LEU A 454 -21.24 -8.58 14.19
C LEU A 454 -22.11 -9.56 13.38
N ASP A 455 -21.56 -10.20 12.35
CA ASP A 455 -22.26 -11.25 11.59
C ASP A 455 -22.53 -12.50 12.44
N THR A 456 -21.55 -12.93 13.24
CA THR A 456 -21.71 -14.05 14.18
C THR A 456 -22.80 -13.73 15.20
N LEU A 457 -22.73 -12.58 15.87
CA LEU A 457 -23.74 -12.15 16.85
C LEU A 457 -25.13 -12.02 16.19
N SER A 458 -25.23 -11.40 15.02
CA SER A 458 -26.48 -11.29 14.26
C SER A 458 -27.04 -12.64 13.78
N SER A 459 -26.24 -13.71 13.79
CA SER A 459 -26.65 -15.05 13.36
C SER A 459 -26.95 -15.99 14.53
N LEU A 460 -26.31 -15.77 15.69
CA LEU A 460 -26.58 -16.50 16.92
C LEU A 460 -27.84 -16.00 17.63
N GLU A 461 -28.22 -14.75 17.41
CA GLU A 461 -29.39 -14.17 18.06
C GLU A 461 -30.71 -14.73 17.53
N PRO A 462 -31.52 -15.42 18.36
CA PRO A 462 -32.89 -15.78 17.98
C PRO A 462 -33.80 -14.54 17.94
N ASN A 463 -33.37 -13.40 18.50
CA ASN A 463 -34.10 -12.14 18.35
C ASN A 463 -33.88 -11.51 16.98
N ALA A 464 -34.93 -11.35 16.19
CA ALA A 464 -34.87 -10.46 15.03
C ALA A 464 -34.45 -9.04 15.44
N SER A 465 -34.93 -8.52 16.59
CA SER A 465 -34.62 -7.16 17.03
C SER A 465 -33.16 -6.97 17.41
N LEU A 466 -32.53 -7.89 18.16
CA LEU A 466 -31.11 -7.78 18.53
C LEU A 466 -30.20 -8.03 17.31
N ALA A 467 -30.58 -8.97 16.44
CA ALA A 467 -29.89 -9.16 15.17
C ALA A 467 -29.93 -7.90 14.30
N ASN A 468 -31.04 -7.13 14.34
CA ASN A 468 -31.16 -5.83 13.70
C ASN A 468 -30.36 -4.74 14.40
N VAL A 469 -30.18 -4.78 15.73
CA VAL A 469 -29.26 -3.87 16.44
C VAL A 469 -27.84 -4.03 15.94
N TYR A 470 -27.32 -5.26 15.81
CA TYR A 470 -25.96 -5.48 15.29
C TYR A 470 -25.80 -5.00 13.83
N ARG A 471 -26.86 -5.13 13.01
CA ARG A 471 -26.90 -4.56 11.66
C ARG A 471 -26.96 -3.02 11.71
N GLY A 472 -27.70 -2.45 12.66
CA GLY A 472 -27.74 -1.01 12.91
C GLY A 472 -26.37 -0.47 13.30
N ILE A 473 -25.62 -1.18 14.14
CA ILE A 473 -24.25 -0.80 14.52
C ILE A 473 -23.36 -0.68 13.28
N ILE A 474 -23.32 -1.70 12.40
CA ILE A 474 -22.48 -1.61 11.19
C ILE A 474 -22.91 -0.48 10.25
N ILE A 475 -24.22 -0.19 10.16
CA ILE A 475 -24.75 0.94 9.39
C ILE A 475 -24.28 2.26 9.98
N VAL A 476 -24.37 2.45 11.30
CA VAL A 476 -23.91 3.68 11.97
C VAL A 476 -22.41 3.91 11.74
N ILE A 477 -21.61 2.85 11.85
CA ILE A 477 -20.16 2.92 11.58
C ILE A 477 -19.91 3.30 10.13
N LEU A 478 -20.60 2.67 9.20
CA LEU A 478 -20.48 2.94 7.77
C LEU A 478 -20.88 4.38 7.43
N VAL A 479 -22.01 4.85 7.95
CA VAL A 479 -22.47 6.23 7.75
C VAL A 479 -21.46 7.22 8.32
N ASN A 480 -20.91 6.95 9.52
CA ASN A 480 -19.90 7.82 10.11
C ASN A 480 -18.60 7.85 9.29
N GLN A 481 -18.15 6.71 8.76
CA GLN A 481 -16.96 6.63 7.90
C GLN A 481 -17.17 7.31 6.55
N ILE A 482 -18.32 7.10 5.91
CA ILE A 482 -18.69 7.80 4.67
C ILE A 482 -18.74 9.30 4.93
N TRP A 483 -19.43 9.72 5.99
CA TRP A 483 -19.50 11.12 6.37
C TRP A 483 -18.11 11.70 6.62
N PHE A 484 -17.24 11.00 7.36
CA PHE A 484 -15.85 11.42 7.56
C PHE A 484 -15.13 11.61 6.22
N GLY A 485 -15.18 10.63 5.32
CA GLY A 485 -14.52 10.74 4.02
C GLY A 485 -15.04 11.88 3.15
N LEU A 486 -16.35 12.13 3.17
CA LEU A 486 -16.96 13.29 2.50
C LEU A 486 -16.53 14.60 3.16
N ARG A 487 -16.37 14.65 4.49
CA ARG A 487 -15.94 15.84 5.21
C ARG A 487 -14.46 16.14 5.04
N VAL A 488 -13.63 15.11 4.94
CA VAL A 488 -12.22 15.29 4.56
C VAL A 488 -12.15 16.00 3.22
N GLN A 489 -12.99 15.60 2.28
CA GLN A 489 -13.02 16.23 0.98
C GLN A 489 -13.39 17.73 1.00
N ASP A 490 -14.25 18.19 1.94
CA ASP A 490 -14.64 19.60 2.08
C ASP A 490 -13.51 20.52 2.57
N ILE A 491 -12.37 19.95 2.96
CA ILE A 491 -11.26 20.73 3.48
C ILE A 491 -10.60 21.55 2.35
N GLU A 492 -10.28 22.82 2.60
CA GLU A 492 -9.44 23.59 1.70
C GLU A 492 -7.98 23.10 1.79
N TYR A 493 -7.48 22.62 0.67
CA TYR A 493 -6.10 22.17 0.52
C TYR A 493 -5.30 23.19 -0.27
N ALA A 494 -4.09 23.49 0.19
CA ALA A 494 -3.07 24.00 -0.72
C ALA A 494 -2.82 22.94 -1.82
N ARG A 495 -2.60 23.39 -3.05
CA ARG A 495 -2.61 22.50 -4.23
C ARG A 495 -1.46 22.86 -5.16
N TYR A 496 -0.83 21.82 -5.71
CA TYR A 496 0.05 21.96 -6.85
C TYR A 496 -0.81 22.26 -8.06
N SER A 497 -0.58 23.41 -8.67
CA SER A 497 -1.14 23.75 -9.97
C SER A 497 -0.65 22.76 -11.03
N ILE A 498 -1.40 22.64 -12.11
CA ILE A 498 -0.99 21.81 -13.26
C ILE A 498 0.36 22.31 -13.80
N ALA A 499 0.57 23.63 -13.82
CA ALA A 499 1.81 24.24 -14.28
C ALA A 499 3.01 23.86 -13.41
N GLU A 500 2.87 23.87 -12.08
CA GLU A 500 3.95 23.45 -11.16
C GLU A 500 4.29 21.98 -11.36
N VAL A 501 3.29 21.11 -11.49
CA VAL A 501 3.56 19.70 -11.76
C VAL A 501 4.24 19.54 -13.11
N GLN A 502 3.74 20.17 -14.18
CA GLN A 502 4.35 20.11 -15.51
C GLN A 502 5.79 20.66 -15.54
N ALA A 503 6.08 21.69 -14.76
CA ALA A 503 7.43 22.22 -14.58
C ALA A 503 8.34 21.17 -13.90
N ALA A 504 7.84 20.48 -12.87
CA ALA A 504 8.57 19.44 -12.15
C ALA A 504 8.82 18.17 -12.98
N LEU A 505 8.02 17.94 -14.02
CA LEU A 505 8.16 16.83 -14.97
C LEU A 505 9.12 17.12 -16.13
N GLN A 506 9.64 18.35 -16.25
CA GLN A 506 10.61 18.66 -17.29
C GLN A 506 11.88 17.82 -17.09
N PRO A 507 12.52 17.30 -18.16
CA PRO A 507 13.71 16.46 -18.04
C PRO A 507 14.81 17.07 -17.17
N GLN A 508 15.02 18.39 -17.26
CA GLN A 508 16.00 19.11 -16.45
C GLN A 508 15.69 19.06 -14.94
N GLN A 509 14.41 19.09 -14.57
CA GLN A 509 13.97 18.98 -13.18
C GLN A 509 13.98 17.53 -12.68
N LEU A 510 13.74 16.55 -13.56
CA LEU A 510 13.90 15.14 -13.21
C LEU A 510 15.36 14.82 -12.86
N VAL A 511 16.30 15.42 -13.60
CA VAL A 511 17.75 15.36 -13.40
C VAL A 511 18.19 15.89 -12.04
N THR A 512 17.68 17.04 -11.65
CA THR A 512 18.06 17.68 -10.39
C THR A 512 17.22 17.21 -9.21
N SER A 513 16.10 16.52 -9.44
CA SER A 513 15.23 16.07 -8.37
C SER A 513 15.98 15.09 -7.47
N PRO A 514 16.17 15.45 -6.18
CA PRO A 514 16.69 14.51 -5.20
C PRO A 514 15.57 13.53 -4.89
N VAL A 515 15.41 12.51 -5.73
CA VAL A 515 14.58 11.33 -5.41
C VAL A 515 15.00 10.75 -4.05
N PHE A 516 16.25 10.99 -3.66
CA PHE A 516 16.75 10.88 -2.30
C PHE A 516 17.10 12.28 -1.79
N GLN A 517 16.18 12.96 -1.10
CA GLN A 517 16.61 14.02 -0.18
C GLN A 517 17.33 13.32 0.98
N PHE A 518 18.64 13.12 0.82
CA PHE A 518 19.51 12.86 1.96
C PHE A 518 19.33 14.05 2.90
N SER A 519 19.12 13.78 4.19
CA SER A 519 19.01 14.85 5.20
C SER A 519 20.21 15.79 5.03
N ASP A 520 19.97 17.11 5.09
CA ASP A 520 20.94 18.16 4.76
C ASP A 520 22.33 18.03 5.43
N ARG A 521 22.46 17.21 6.48
CA ARG A 521 23.71 16.93 7.19
C ARG A 521 24.75 16.13 6.40
N GLN A 522 24.39 15.51 5.28
CA GLN A 522 25.32 14.77 4.42
C GLN A 522 24.99 14.98 2.95
N ARG A 523 24.80 16.23 2.50
CA ARG A 523 24.97 16.49 1.06
C ARG A 523 26.47 16.29 0.77
N PRO A 524 26.91 15.22 0.08
CA PRO A 524 28.19 15.31 -0.60
C PRO A 524 28.17 16.63 -1.39
N GLN A 525 29.26 17.39 -1.36
CA GLN A 525 29.42 18.60 -2.18
C GLN A 525 28.83 18.30 -3.54
N SER A 526 27.85 19.10 -3.98
CA SER A 526 27.05 18.79 -5.17
C SER A 526 28.00 18.38 -6.28
N GLU A 527 28.03 17.09 -6.61
CA GLU A 527 28.82 16.63 -7.74
C GLU A 527 28.34 17.44 -8.95
N ALA A 528 29.25 17.79 -9.86
CA ALA A 528 28.86 18.52 -11.06
C ALA A 528 27.84 17.67 -11.85
N ILE A 529 26.85 18.34 -12.46
CA ILE A 529 25.90 17.72 -13.39
C ILE A 529 26.69 16.80 -14.33
N ALA A 530 26.16 15.59 -14.55
CA ALA A 530 26.82 14.61 -15.40
C ALA A 530 27.18 15.23 -16.76
N PRO A 531 28.38 14.97 -17.30
CA PRO A 531 28.72 15.43 -18.64
C PRO A 531 27.68 14.91 -19.64
N ALA A 532 27.47 15.67 -20.72
CA ALA A 532 26.60 15.25 -21.82
C ALA A 532 26.97 13.82 -22.27
N LEU A 533 26.01 13.03 -22.74
CA LEU A 533 26.26 11.65 -23.19
C LEU A 533 27.42 11.58 -24.19
N LEU A 534 27.53 12.62 -25.04
CA LEU A 534 28.59 12.79 -26.00
C LEU A 534 29.38 14.07 -25.71
N THR A 535 30.70 13.95 -25.55
CA THR A 535 31.62 15.08 -25.58
C THR A 535 32.62 14.91 -26.71
N THR A 536 33.02 16.03 -27.32
CA THR A 536 33.87 16.06 -28.51
C THR A 536 35.06 16.98 -28.30
N PRO A 537 35.95 16.67 -27.33
CA PRO A 537 37.00 17.61 -26.90
C PRO A 537 37.90 18.08 -28.06
N ASN A 538 38.09 17.25 -29.09
CA ASN A 538 38.99 17.53 -30.23
C ASN A 538 38.33 17.38 -31.63
N CYS A 539 36.99 17.33 -31.74
CA CYS A 539 36.33 17.22 -33.05
C CYS A 539 35.79 18.58 -33.51
N ALA A 540 36.55 19.30 -34.34
CA ALA A 540 36.04 20.51 -34.98
C ALA A 540 35.02 20.16 -36.09
N ASN A 541 33.82 20.76 -36.05
CA ASN A 541 32.75 20.62 -37.05
C ASN A 541 32.05 19.24 -37.10
N LEU A 542 31.53 18.77 -35.97
CA LEU A 542 30.71 17.56 -35.93
C LEU A 542 29.28 17.85 -36.41
N ASN A 543 28.98 17.52 -37.67
CA ASN A 543 27.60 17.49 -38.16
C ASN A 543 26.94 16.17 -37.73
N ALA A 544 26.34 16.17 -36.54
CA ALA A 544 25.51 15.04 -36.08
C ALA A 544 24.05 15.29 -36.48
N VAL A 545 23.37 14.25 -36.97
CA VAL A 545 21.98 14.35 -37.46
C VAL A 545 20.97 14.70 -36.35
N LYS A 546 21.31 14.63 -35.05
CA LYS A 546 20.44 15.04 -33.92
C LYS A 546 21.24 15.48 -32.67
N PRO A 547 21.87 16.67 -32.65
CA PRO A 547 22.75 17.07 -31.54
C PRO A 547 22.00 17.22 -30.21
N SER A 548 20.75 17.71 -30.25
CA SER A 548 19.91 17.93 -29.07
C SER A 548 19.63 16.66 -28.27
N VAL A 549 19.60 15.51 -28.96
CA VAL A 549 19.33 14.19 -28.38
C VAL A 549 20.50 13.70 -27.52
N LEU A 550 21.72 14.19 -27.76
CA LEU A 550 22.93 13.76 -27.04
C LEU A 550 23.25 14.61 -25.82
N ASN A 551 22.61 15.78 -25.71
CA ASN A 551 22.85 16.73 -24.62
C ASN A 551 21.88 16.57 -23.45
N GLN A 552 20.92 15.64 -23.54
CA GLN A 552 19.92 15.41 -22.50
C GLN A 552 19.90 13.92 -22.11
N PRO A 553 19.71 13.60 -20.82
CA PRO A 553 19.46 12.22 -20.42
C PRO A 553 18.20 11.68 -21.10
N GLN A 554 18.25 10.44 -21.59
CA GLN A 554 17.14 9.83 -22.30
C GLN A 554 17.27 8.30 -22.34
N TYR A 555 16.15 7.63 -22.61
CA TYR A 555 16.11 6.20 -22.86
C TYR A 555 16.49 5.88 -24.30
N ILE A 556 17.73 5.43 -24.52
CA ILE A 556 18.20 5.00 -25.83
C ILE A 556 17.93 3.51 -26.03
N ARG A 557 17.13 3.16 -27.04
CA ARG A 557 16.90 1.77 -27.48
C ARG A 557 17.83 1.39 -28.63
N ASN A 558 17.78 2.17 -29.69
CA ASN A 558 18.70 2.11 -30.82
C ASN A 558 18.85 3.54 -31.37
N LEU A 559 20.07 4.04 -31.42
CA LEU A 559 20.40 5.34 -31.98
C LEU A 559 21.59 5.18 -32.91
N THR A 560 21.38 5.49 -34.17
CA THR A 560 22.46 5.54 -35.16
C THR A 560 22.95 6.98 -35.28
N LEU A 561 24.22 7.19 -34.98
CA LEU A 561 24.92 8.45 -35.13
C LEU A 561 25.76 8.40 -36.40
N THR A 562 25.33 9.15 -37.41
CA THR A 562 26.14 9.42 -38.60
C THR A 562 26.93 10.68 -38.35
N LEU A 563 28.25 10.58 -38.42
CA LEU A 563 29.20 11.64 -38.17
C LEU A 563 30.00 11.90 -39.43
N GLU A 564 30.11 13.17 -39.81
CA GLU A 564 31.04 13.62 -40.86
C GLU A 564 32.27 14.22 -40.19
N ILE A 565 33.42 13.57 -40.35
CA ILE A 565 34.64 13.86 -39.59
C ILE A 565 35.70 14.42 -40.53
N LYS A 566 36.07 15.69 -40.38
CA LYS A 566 37.06 16.34 -41.26
C LYS A 566 38.49 15.89 -41.00
N SER A 567 38.83 15.62 -39.75
CA SER A 567 40.16 15.18 -39.30
C SER A 567 40.03 14.13 -38.20
N ASN A 568 41.02 13.25 -38.06
CA ASN A 568 41.02 12.24 -36.99
C ASN A 568 40.71 12.91 -35.64
N CYS A 569 39.75 12.36 -34.90
CA CYS A 569 39.35 12.91 -33.62
C CYS A 569 38.94 11.82 -32.63
N THR A 570 38.92 12.18 -31.35
CA THR A 570 38.46 11.31 -30.26
C THR A 570 37.12 11.82 -29.78
N LEU A 571 36.14 10.92 -29.80
CA LEU A 571 34.80 11.15 -29.27
C LEU A 571 34.68 10.42 -27.94
N GLU A 572 34.17 11.12 -26.92
CA GLU A 572 33.97 10.57 -25.59
C GLU A 572 32.49 10.31 -25.37
N LEU A 573 32.16 9.06 -25.07
CA LEU A 573 30.80 8.64 -24.77
C LEU A 573 30.70 8.23 -23.30
N HIS A 574 29.96 9.02 -22.53
CA HIS A 574 29.82 8.86 -21.10
C HIS A 574 28.64 7.92 -20.78
N GLN A 575 28.91 6.68 -20.37
CA GLN A 575 27.87 5.66 -20.16
C GLN A 575 27.19 5.71 -18.78
N TYR A 576 27.55 6.66 -17.91
CA TYR A 576 26.92 6.79 -16.58
C TYR A 576 25.38 6.86 -16.65
N PRO A 577 24.76 7.74 -17.48
CA PRO A 577 23.31 7.88 -17.53
C PRO A 577 22.62 6.57 -17.92
N ASN A 578 23.31 5.65 -18.61
CA ASN A 578 22.76 4.38 -19.00
C ASN A 578 23.86 3.30 -19.12
N PRO A 579 24.12 2.52 -18.06
CA PRO A 579 25.12 1.45 -18.10
C PRO A 579 24.72 0.29 -19.03
N PHE A 580 23.49 0.28 -19.53
CA PHE A 580 22.98 -0.69 -20.50
C PHE A 580 23.16 -0.23 -21.95
N LEU A 581 23.93 0.83 -22.20
CA LEU A 581 24.23 1.27 -23.56
C LEU A 581 25.46 0.54 -24.11
N GLU A 582 25.26 -0.23 -25.17
CA GLU A 582 26.32 -0.84 -25.96
C GLU A 582 26.69 0.09 -27.12
N ILE A 583 27.99 0.24 -27.34
CA ILE A 583 28.55 1.07 -28.40
C ILE A 583 29.10 0.11 -29.45
N ILE A 584 28.50 0.14 -30.64
CA ILE A 584 28.95 -0.59 -31.81
C ILE A 584 29.74 0.43 -32.65
N PRO A 585 31.09 0.41 -32.59
CA PRO A 585 31.91 1.36 -33.31
C PRO A 585 31.91 1.02 -34.81
N PRO A 586 32.23 1.99 -35.68
CA PRO A 586 32.55 1.70 -37.07
C PRO A 586 33.78 0.79 -37.14
N THR A 587 33.87 -0.04 -38.17
CA THR A 587 34.93 -1.06 -38.34
C THR A 587 36.35 -0.48 -38.30
N SER A 588 36.51 0.80 -38.62
CA SER A 588 37.77 1.53 -38.65
C SER A 588 38.17 2.21 -37.34
N ALA A 589 37.32 2.19 -36.31
CA ALA A 589 37.55 2.91 -35.05
C ALA A 589 38.21 2.04 -33.98
N GLN A 590 38.97 2.70 -33.11
CA GLN A 590 39.54 2.07 -31.92
C GLN A 590 38.75 2.51 -30.69
N LEU A 591 38.38 1.54 -29.85
CA LEU A 591 37.71 1.78 -28.56
C LEU A 591 38.74 1.70 -27.43
N SER A 592 38.72 2.67 -26.53
CA SER A 592 39.39 2.60 -25.24
C SER A 592 38.42 3.03 -24.14
N GLN A 593 38.32 2.25 -23.07
CA GLN A 593 37.46 2.56 -21.93
C GLN A 593 38.32 3.19 -20.83
N THR A 594 37.86 4.30 -20.26
CA THR A 594 38.51 4.93 -19.10
C THR A 594 37.94 4.36 -17.79
N GLU A 595 38.61 4.63 -16.67
CA GLU A 595 38.22 4.16 -15.33
C GLU A 595 36.82 4.62 -14.88
N ARG A 596 36.25 5.63 -15.55
CA ARG A 596 34.94 6.19 -15.19
C ARG A 596 33.86 5.87 -16.23
N HIS A 597 33.75 4.64 -16.71
CA HIS A 597 32.68 4.24 -17.66
C HIS A 597 32.51 5.20 -18.87
N THR A 598 33.61 5.82 -19.32
CA THR A 598 33.62 6.69 -20.49
C THR A 598 34.35 5.95 -21.58
N THR A 599 33.70 5.75 -22.72
CA THR A 599 34.31 5.11 -23.88
C THR A 599 34.83 6.18 -24.82
N GLN A 600 36.15 6.19 -25.01
CA GLN A 600 36.81 6.96 -26.05
C GLN A 600 36.78 6.19 -27.35
N ILE A 601 36.25 6.81 -28.39
CA ILE A 601 36.15 6.28 -29.75
C ILE A 601 37.07 7.12 -30.64
N LYS A 602 38.20 6.54 -31.05
CA LYS A 602 39.10 7.19 -32.00
C LYS A 602 38.57 6.98 -33.41
N LEU A 603 38.13 8.04 -34.04
CA LEU A 603 37.49 8.04 -35.35
C LEU A 603 38.43 8.62 -36.40
N LYS A 604 38.51 7.97 -37.56
CA LYS A 604 39.23 8.51 -38.73
C LYS A 604 38.40 9.55 -39.48
N SER A 605 39.05 10.37 -40.31
CA SER A 605 38.34 11.27 -41.23
C SER A 605 37.40 10.50 -42.19
N GLY A 606 36.36 11.18 -42.64
CA GLY A 606 35.30 10.64 -43.49
C GLY A 606 33.96 10.48 -42.76
N GLN A 607 33.00 9.90 -43.46
CA GLN A 607 31.68 9.60 -42.90
C GLN A 607 31.76 8.30 -42.08
N GLN A 608 31.39 8.37 -40.81
CA GLN A 608 31.39 7.22 -39.91
C GLN A 608 30.04 7.06 -39.23
N THR A 609 29.69 5.81 -38.97
CA THR A 609 28.44 5.46 -38.30
C THR A 609 28.74 4.75 -37.01
N ILE A 610 28.25 5.29 -35.90
CA ILE A 610 28.27 4.65 -34.59
C ILE A 610 26.85 4.22 -34.28
N GLN A 611 26.65 2.98 -33.88
CA GLN A 611 25.36 2.51 -33.40
C GLN A 611 25.39 2.39 -31.89
N LEU A 612 24.42 3.02 -31.23
CA LEU A 612 24.21 2.92 -29.80
C LEU A 612 22.98 2.06 -29.59
N GLN A 613 23.17 0.87 -29.04
CA GLN A 613 22.10 -0.09 -28.82
C GLN A 613 21.98 -0.40 -27.33
N ARG A 614 20.76 -0.59 -26.84
CA ARG A 614 20.58 -1.09 -25.48
C ARG A 614 20.93 -2.58 -25.40
N ARG A 615 21.90 -2.94 -24.55
CA ARG A 615 22.18 -4.34 -24.17
C ARG A 615 21.24 -4.84 -23.08
N SER A 616 21.08 -6.15 -23.01
CA SER A 616 20.32 -6.80 -21.93
C SER A 616 21.09 -6.73 -20.60
N LEU A 617 20.37 -6.85 -19.47
CA LEU A 617 20.99 -6.97 -18.15
C LEU A 617 22.00 -8.12 -18.09
N PHE A 618 21.64 -9.28 -18.66
CA PHE A 618 22.53 -10.45 -18.70
C PHE A 618 23.81 -10.19 -19.51
N SER A 619 23.70 -9.47 -20.64
CA SER A 619 24.88 -9.07 -21.41
C SER A 619 25.78 -8.11 -20.64
N ALA A 620 25.19 -7.14 -19.92
CA ALA A 620 25.94 -6.21 -19.08
C ALA A 620 26.70 -6.94 -17.96
N ILE A 621 26.04 -7.87 -17.25
CA ILE A 621 26.65 -8.68 -16.17
C ILE A 621 27.74 -9.61 -16.72
N ARG A 622 27.51 -10.27 -17.86
CA ARG A 622 28.50 -11.17 -18.46
C ARG A 622 29.80 -10.43 -18.80
N ASN A 623 29.69 -9.22 -19.34
CA ASN A 623 30.86 -8.43 -19.70
C ASN A 623 31.61 -7.91 -18.48
N SER A 624 30.93 -7.56 -17.38
CA SER A 624 31.60 -7.11 -16.15
C SER A 624 32.35 -8.23 -15.45
N VAL A 625 31.83 -9.46 -15.50
CA VAL A 625 32.52 -10.64 -14.92
C VAL A 625 33.78 -10.98 -15.70
N ASN A 626 33.79 -10.79 -17.03
CA ASN A 626 34.96 -11.10 -17.86
C ASN A 626 36.05 -10.02 -17.82
N SER A 627 35.74 -8.82 -17.30
CA SER A 627 36.70 -7.70 -17.20
C SER A 627 37.45 -7.66 -15.86
N HIS A 628 37.06 -8.51 -14.90
CA HIS A 628 37.75 -8.75 -13.63
C HIS A 628 38.44 -10.10 -13.67
#